data_AF-A0A8T6ZXY2-F1
#
_entry.id   AF-A0A8T6ZXY2-F1
#
_cell.length_a   1.000
_cell.length_b   1.000
_cell.length_c   1.000
_cell.angle_alpha   90.00
_cell.angle_beta   90.00
_cell.angle_gamma   90.00
#
_symmetry.space_group_name_H-M   'P 1'
#
loop_
_entity.id
_entity.type
_entity.pdbx_description
1 polymer ?
#
loop_
_entity_poly.entity_id
_entity_poly.type
_entity_poly.pdbx_seq_one_letter_code
_entity_poly.pdbx_strand_id
1 'polypeptide(L)' 'ILNDEIPLSIGGGIGQSRTYMYLLRTAHIGEVSVTVWPDELKRICAERNIHVLE' A
#
# COMPACT_ATOMS: atom_id res chain seq x y z
N ILE A 1 -11.50 1.91 -29.17
CA ILE A 1 -12.50 2.97 -28.88
C ILE A 1 -13.25 3.36 -30.16
N LEU A 2 -12.57 3.77 -31.24
CA LEU A 2 -13.25 4.19 -32.49
C LEU A 2 -14.10 3.12 -33.23
N ASN A 3 -13.87 1.83 -33.00
CA ASN A 3 -14.69 0.74 -33.56
C ASN A 3 -15.74 0.18 -32.57
N ASP A 4 -15.92 0.81 -31.40
CA ASP A 4 -16.83 0.34 -30.33
C ASP A 4 -16.63 -1.13 -29.85
N GLU A 5 -15.45 -1.70 -30.09
CA GLU A 5 -15.11 -3.08 -29.69
C GLU A 5 -14.97 -3.28 -28.16
N ILE A 6 -14.89 -2.20 -27.39
CA ILE A 6 -14.82 -2.23 -25.92
C ILE A 6 -16.03 -1.46 -25.37
N PRO A 7 -16.86 -2.05 -24.49
CA PRO A 7 -18.03 -1.38 -23.95
C PRO A 7 -17.64 -0.16 -23.09
N LEU A 8 -18.52 0.84 -23.10
CA LEU A 8 -18.44 1.95 -22.17
C LEU A 8 -18.55 1.41 -20.73
N SER A 9 -17.64 1.84 -19.87
CA SER A 9 -17.58 1.38 -18.49
C SER A 9 -17.25 2.52 -17.54
N ILE A 10 -17.63 2.32 -16.29
CA ILE A 10 -17.12 3.09 -15.15
C ILE A 10 -16.15 2.20 -14.38
N GLY A 11 -14.97 2.75 -14.07
CA GLY A 11 -13.91 2.05 -13.37
C GLY A 11 -13.68 2.58 -11.96
N GLY A 12 -13.02 1.78 -11.14
CA GLY A 12 -12.55 2.17 -9.82
C GLY A 12 -11.40 1.28 -9.36
N GLY A 13 -10.67 1.73 -8.33
CA GLY A 13 -9.58 0.99 -7.72
C GLY A 13 -9.50 1.28 -6.23
N ILE A 14 -9.32 0.24 -5.42
CA ILE A 14 -9.13 0.34 -3.97
C ILE A 14 -7.70 -0.09 -3.66
N GLY A 15 -6.95 0.77 -2.97
CA GLY A 15 -5.58 0.48 -2.59
C GLY A 15 -5.54 -0.51 -1.42
N GLN A 16 -5.35 -1.80 -1.70
CA GLN A 16 -5.36 -2.89 -0.71
C GLN A 16 -4.54 -2.57 0.55
N SER A 17 -3.24 -2.27 0.41
CA SER A 17 -2.36 -2.00 1.56
C SER A 17 -2.76 -0.75 2.34
N ARG A 18 -3.32 0.27 1.67
CA ARG A 18 -3.85 1.47 2.35
C ARG A 18 -5.13 1.15 3.14
N THR A 19 -6.00 0.33 2.57
CA THR A 19 -7.20 -0.16 3.26
C THR A 19 -6.81 -0.94 4.52
N TYR A 20 -5.83 -1.85 4.42
CA TYR A 20 -5.34 -2.61 5.58
C TYR A 20 -4.68 -1.74 6.64
N MET A 21 -3.81 -0.82 6.24
CA MET A 21 -3.18 0.13 7.16
C MET A 21 -4.23 0.96 7.93
N TYR A 22 -5.31 1.39 7.25
CA TYR A 22 -6.41 2.09 7.91
C TYR A 22 -7.18 1.19 8.89
N LEU A 23 -7.54 -0.04 8.48
CA LEU A 23 -8.34 -0.97 9.30
C LEU A 23 -7.57 -1.46 10.53
N LEU A 24 -6.29 -1.77 10.36
CA LEU A 24 -5.41 -2.30 11.40
C LEU A 24 -4.71 -1.20 12.22
N ARG A 25 -4.91 0.07 11.86
CA ARG A 25 -4.30 1.23 12.51
C ARG A 25 -2.77 1.14 12.57
N THR A 26 -2.16 0.63 11.51
CA THR A 26 -0.69 0.56 11.42
C THR A 26 -0.12 1.95 11.13
N ALA A 27 1.07 2.22 11.65
CA ALA A 27 1.76 3.50 11.52
C ALA A 27 2.47 3.64 10.16
N HIS A 28 2.83 2.51 9.53
CA HIS A 28 3.52 2.47 8.25
C HIS A 28 2.94 1.40 7.33
N ILE A 29 2.90 1.67 6.02
CA ILE A 29 2.36 0.72 5.01
C ILE A 29 3.20 -0.55 4.88
N GLY A 30 4.48 -0.46 5.25
CA GLY A 30 5.39 -1.59 5.32
C GLY A 30 5.01 -2.64 6.38
N GLU A 31 4.15 -2.31 7.34
CA GLU A 31 3.65 -3.29 8.33
C GLU A 31 2.64 -4.28 7.71
N VAL A 32 2.09 -3.96 6.53
CA VAL A 32 1.05 -4.76 5.85
C VAL A 32 1.42 -5.12 4.41
N SER A 33 2.61 -4.72 3.95
CA SER A 33 3.04 -4.89 2.57
C SER A 33 4.54 -5.11 2.49
N VAL A 34 4.95 -6.19 1.83
CA VAL A 34 6.35 -6.51 1.57
C VAL A 34 6.85 -5.71 0.36
N THR A 35 7.84 -4.85 0.57
CA THR A 35 8.49 -4.07 -0.50
C THR A 35 9.83 -3.50 -0.03
N VAL A 36 10.57 -2.87 -0.95
CA VAL A 36 11.85 -2.25 -0.65
C VAL A 36 11.63 -0.89 0.00
N TRP A 37 12.25 -0.70 1.18
CA TRP A 37 12.28 0.57 1.89
C TRP A 37 13.73 1.03 2.08
N PRO A 38 14.01 2.33 2.03
CA PRO A 38 15.33 2.86 2.37
C PRO A 38 15.74 2.49 3.80
N ASP A 39 17.03 2.24 4.02
CA ASP A 39 17.56 1.85 5.34
C ASP A 39 17.26 2.89 6.43
N GLU A 40 17.26 4.17 6.07
CA GLU A 40 16.88 5.25 6.98
C GLU A 40 15.44 5.08 7.49
N LEU A 41 14.51 4.70 6.62
CA LEU A 41 13.11 4.49 6.98
C LEU A 41 12.96 3.26 7.88
N LYS A 42 13.68 2.18 7.58
CA LYS A 42 13.71 0.98 8.43
C LYS A 42 14.21 1.31 9.83
N ARG A 43 15.28 2.11 9.93
CA ARG A 43 15.83 2.58 11.22
C ARG A 43 14.82 3.43 12.00
N ILE A 44 14.21 4.42 11.37
CA ILE A 44 13.19 5.30 11.97
C ILE A 44 11.99 4.49 12.50
N CYS A 45 11.55 3.48 11.75
CA CYS A 45 10.48 2.58 12.14
C CYS A 45 10.89 1.70 13.33
N ALA A 46 12.07 1.09 13.29
CA ALA A 46 12.58 0.26 14.38
C ALA A 46 12.72 1.04 15.70
N GLU A 47 13.23 2.28 15.65
CA GLU A 47 13.31 3.19 16.82
C GLU A 47 11.94 3.48 17.45
N ARG A 48 10.86 3.39 16.68
CA ARG A 48 9.48 3.65 17.10
C ARG A 48 8.69 2.38 17.39
N ASN A 49 9.35 1.21 17.45
CA ASN A 49 8.71 -0.10 17.57
C ASN A 49 7.70 -0.42 16.45
N ILE A 50 7.94 0.10 15.25
CA ILE A 50 7.14 -0.16 14.05
C ILE A 50 7.83 -1.29 13.26
N HIS A 51 7.17 -2.44 13.12
CA HIS A 51 7.75 -3.61 12.46
C HIS A 51 7.41 -3.65 10.96
N VAL A 52 8.38 -3.35 10.11
CA VAL A 52 8.23 -3.40 8.65
C VAL A 52 8.52 -4.81 8.14
N LEU A 53 7.65 -5.32 7.26
CA LEU A 53 7.81 -6.60 6.55
C LEU A 53 8.81 -6.45 5.39
N GLU A 54 9.66 -7.46 5.21
CA GLU A 54 10.70 -7.53 4.15
C GLU A 54 10.45 -8.64 3.14
#